data_AF-A0A9D5J0E7-F1
#
_entry.id   AF-A0A9D5J0E7-F1
#
_cell.length_a   1.000
_cell.length_b   1.000
_cell.length_c   1.000
_cell.angle_alpha   90.00
_cell.angle_beta   90.00
_cell.angle_gamma   90.00
#
_symmetry.space_group_name_H-M   'P 1'
#
loop_
_entity.id
_entity.type
_entity.pdbx_description
1 polymer ?
#
loop_
_entity_poly.entity_id
_entity_poly.type
_entity_poly.pdbx_seq_one_letter_code
_entity_poly.pdbx_strand_id
1 'polypeptide(L)'
;MATTDGMTPRERYIQTLKFGKVDRIPFMPGGPRESTLKRWYGEGLPKNEPWMNVLCREIGIQPERTQQQVWHGVETKMMPVFEEKVLEHKDGHYIVQDWMGNITEISDEFDVTYIRSAKDFVTRKWHKFPVETRADFEDMKKRYNPDEPKRYPADFAERVKKMKDRDYVVSIHVSGPFWQLREWCGFEPLC
;
A
#
# COMPACT_ATOMS: atom_id res chain seq x y z
N MET A 1 5.83 -35.36 -2.98
CA MET A 1 5.28 -35.06 -4.32
C MET A 1 3.77 -35.02 -4.18
N ALA A 2 3.15 -33.85 -4.28
CA ALA A 2 1.70 -33.72 -4.31
C ALA A 2 1.32 -33.23 -5.72
N THR A 3 0.74 -34.12 -6.52
CA THR A 3 0.00 -33.76 -7.72
C THR A 3 -1.38 -33.29 -7.29
N THR A 4 -1.79 -32.08 -7.65
CA THR A 4 -3.21 -31.68 -7.65
C THR A 4 -3.46 -30.82 -8.88
N ASP A 5 -4.25 -31.35 -9.82
CA ASP A 5 -4.64 -30.78 -11.12
C ASP A 5 -5.28 -29.38 -11.03
N GLY A 6 -4.48 -28.32 -10.91
CA GLY A 6 -4.97 -26.95 -10.89
C GLY A 6 -3.85 -25.92 -11.09
N MET A 7 -4.22 -24.73 -11.57
CA MET A 7 -3.27 -23.63 -11.77
C MET A 7 -2.74 -23.14 -10.42
N THR A 8 -1.47 -22.75 -10.35
CA THR A 8 -0.97 -21.96 -9.20
C THR A 8 -1.66 -20.59 -9.15
N PRO A 9 -1.74 -19.94 -7.98
CA PRO A 9 -2.27 -18.57 -7.87
C PRO A 9 -1.59 -17.59 -8.84
N ARG A 10 -0.27 -17.72 -9.04
CA ARG A 10 0.51 -16.96 -10.03
C ARG A 10 0.04 -17.22 -11.46
N GLU A 11 -0.06 -18.47 -11.87
CA GLU A 11 -0.50 -18.84 -13.22
C GLU A 11 -1.91 -18.36 -13.48
N ARG A 12 -2.83 -18.60 -12.53
CA ARG A 12 -4.22 -18.18 -12.60
C ARG A 12 -4.33 -16.67 -12.78
N TYR A 13 -3.65 -15.89 -11.95
CA TYR A 13 -3.66 -14.43 -12.04
C TYR A 13 -3.13 -13.93 -13.40
N ILE A 14 -2.00 -14.48 -13.87
CA ILE A 14 -1.42 -14.11 -15.18
C ILE A 14 -2.37 -14.48 -16.32
N GLN A 15 -2.99 -15.66 -16.28
CA GLN A 15 -3.95 -16.08 -17.31
C GLN A 15 -5.22 -15.22 -17.29
N THR A 16 -5.74 -14.86 -16.11
CA THR A 16 -6.86 -13.91 -15.99
C THR A 16 -6.54 -12.58 -16.65
N LEU A 17 -5.36 -11.99 -16.38
CA LEU A 17 -4.95 -10.72 -17.00
C LEU A 17 -4.75 -10.82 -18.52
N LYS A 18 -4.44 -12.02 -19.02
CA LYS A 18 -4.32 -12.31 -20.46
C LYS A 18 -5.65 -12.68 -21.12
N PHE A 19 -6.77 -12.60 -20.38
CA PHE A 19 -8.08 -13.06 -20.83
C PHE A 19 -8.08 -14.53 -21.29
N GLY A 20 -7.23 -15.35 -20.69
CA GLY A 20 -7.13 -16.78 -20.94
C GLY A 20 -8.16 -17.60 -20.16
N LYS A 21 -8.17 -18.91 -20.43
CA LYS A 21 -8.95 -19.87 -19.64
C LYS A 21 -8.29 -20.10 -18.29
N VAL A 22 -9.06 -20.04 -17.21
CA VAL A 22 -8.61 -20.32 -15.84
C VAL A 22 -9.47 -21.40 -15.21
N ASP A 23 -8.92 -22.08 -14.20
CA ASP A 23 -9.61 -23.09 -13.40
C ASP A 23 -10.65 -22.48 -12.42
N ARG A 24 -10.40 -21.25 -11.96
CA ARG A 24 -11.34 -20.39 -11.21
C ARG A 24 -10.95 -18.91 -11.32
N ILE A 25 -11.85 -18.00 -10.95
CA ILE A 25 -11.55 -16.56 -10.90
C ILE A 25 -10.75 -16.23 -9.63
N PRO A 26 -9.61 -15.50 -9.73
CA PRO A 26 -8.89 -15.02 -8.55
C PRO A 26 -9.76 -14.15 -7.64
N PHE A 27 -9.69 -14.38 -6.33
CA PHE A 27 -10.42 -13.60 -5.34
C PHE A 27 -9.46 -12.80 -4.45
N MET A 28 -9.45 -11.48 -4.60
CA MET A 28 -8.56 -10.55 -3.89
C MET A 28 -9.31 -9.25 -3.54
N PRO A 29 -10.25 -9.26 -2.58
CA PRO A 29 -11.12 -8.10 -2.28
C PRO A 29 -10.42 -6.94 -1.55
N GLY A 30 -9.12 -7.02 -1.30
CA GLY A 30 -8.40 -6.09 -0.43
C GLY A 30 -8.44 -6.52 1.05
N GLY A 31 -7.96 -5.65 1.94
CA GLY A 31 -7.96 -5.89 3.38
C GLY A 31 -8.86 -4.91 4.13
N PRO A 32 -9.42 -5.30 5.29
CA PRO A 32 -10.22 -4.41 6.12
C PRO A 32 -9.37 -3.31 6.75
N ARG A 33 -9.99 -2.16 7.01
CA ARG A 33 -9.42 -1.12 7.90
C ARG A 33 -9.47 -1.57 9.36
N GLU A 34 -8.66 -0.96 10.22
CA GLU A 34 -8.61 -1.29 11.65
C GLU A 34 -9.99 -1.18 12.33
N SER A 35 -10.69 -0.05 12.14
CA SER A 35 -12.07 0.15 12.62
C SER A 35 -13.06 -0.91 12.10
N THR A 36 -12.97 -1.27 10.81
CA THR A 36 -13.81 -2.32 10.21
C THR A 36 -13.54 -3.67 10.85
N LEU A 37 -12.26 -4.06 10.99
CA LEU A 37 -11.88 -5.33 11.58
C LEU A 37 -12.28 -5.40 13.06
N LYS A 38 -12.10 -4.30 13.81
CA LYS A 38 -12.54 -4.17 15.20
C LYS A 38 -14.05 -4.37 15.33
N ARG A 39 -14.84 -3.78 14.43
CA ARG A 39 -16.30 -3.95 14.38
C ARG A 39 -16.67 -5.41 14.07
N TRP A 40 -16.06 -6.03 13.07
CA TRP A 40 -16.32 -7.44 12.72
C TRP A 40 -16.08 -8.39 13.89
N TYR A 41 -15.06 -8.16 14.72
CA TYR A 41 -14.85 -8.93 15.95
C TYR A 41 -16.01 -8.83 16.95
N GLY A 42 -16.68 -7.68 17.02
CA GLY A 42 -17.89 -7.50 17.83
C GLY A 42 -19.14 -8.12 17.22
N GLU A 43 -19.13 -8.38 15.91
CA GLU A 43 -20.24 -8.96 15.15
C GLU A 43 -20.13 -10.49 14.96
N GLY A 44 -19.09 -11.12 15.52
CA GLY A 44 -18.94 -12.57 15.54
C GLY A 44 -17.74 -13.12 14.77
N LEU A 45 -16.88 -12.27 14.19
CA LEU A 45 -15.64 -12.72 13.58
C LEU A 45 -14.70 -13.33 14.65
N PRO A 46 -14.24 -14.59 14.49
CA PRO A 46 -13.29 -15.19 15.42
C PRO A 46 -11.92 -14.47 15.42
N LYS A 47 -11.37 -14.18 16.59
CA LYS A 47 -10.05 -13.51 16.72
C LYS A 47 -8.84 -14.43 16.46
N ASN A 48 -9.05 -15.74 16.55
CA ASN A 48 -8.02 -16.77 16.38
C ASN A 48 -7.95 -17.33 14.94
N GLU A 49 -8.72 -16.77 14.02
CA GLU A 49 -8.76 -17.18 12.61
C GLU A 49 -8.52 -15.96 11.70
N PRO A 50 -7.74 -16.08 10.61
CA PRO A 50 -7.63 -15.03 9.62
C PRO A 50 -9.01 -14.69 9.01
N TRP A 51 -9.35 -13.41 8.97
CA TRP A 51 -10.65 -12.93 8.46
C TRP A 51 -10.97 -13.43 7.04
N MET A 52 -9.95 -13.56 6.18
CA MET A 52 -10.09 -14.05 4.81
C MET A 52 -10.58 -15.50 4.76
N ASN A 53 -10.17 -16.34 5.71
CA ASN A 53 -10.64 -17.74 5.76
C ASN A 53 -12.11 -17.82 6.15
N VAL A 54 -12.53 -16.99 7.10
CA VAL A 54 -13.94 -16.85 7.51
C VAL A 54 -14.76 -16.37 6.31
N LEU A 55 -14.35 -15.27 5.66
CA LEU A 55 -15.03 -14.76 4.48
C LEU A 55 -15.17 -15.82 3.39
N CYS A 56 -14.08 -16.50 3.04
CA CYS A 56 -14.11 -17.56 2.02
C CYS A 56 -15.11 -18.68 2.38
N ARG A 57 -15.14 -19.10 3.65
CA ARG A 57 -16.09 -20.09 4.14
C ARG A 57 -17.54 -19.61 4.01
N GLU A 58 -17.84 -18.38 4.43
CA GLU A 58 -19.20 -17.82 4.37
C GLU A 58 -19.73 -17.69 2.94
N ILE A 59 -18.87 -17.34 1.98
CA ILE A 59 -19.26 -17.21 0.55
C ILE A 59 -19.05 -18.50 -0.26
N GLY A 60 -18.67 -19.60 0.40
CA GLY A 60 -18.55 -20.92 -0.23
C GLY A 60 -17.38 -21.10 -1.20
N ILE A 61 -16.29 -20.33 -1.05
CA ILE A 61 -15.09 -20.46 -1.89
C ILE A 61 -13.89 -20.97 -1.09
N GLN A 62 -12.91 -21.55 -1.79
CA GLN A 62 -11.66 -21.98 -1.18
C GLN A 62 -10.63 -20.84 -1.21
N PRO A 63 -10.01 -20.45 -0.08
CA PRO A 63 -8.99 -19.41 -0.06
C PRO A 63 -7.79 -19.80 -0.93
N GLU A 64 -7.15 -18.81 -1.53
CA GLU A 64 -5.88 -19.01 -2.25
C GLU A 64 -4.77 -19.29 -1.24
N ARG A 65 -4.13 -20.45 -1.35
CA ARG A 65 -2.94 -20.80 -0.56
C ARG A 65 -1.71 -20.68 -1.45
N THR A 66 -0.68 -20.03 -0.93
CA THR A 66 0.60 -19.83 -1.60
C THR A 66 1.73 -20.27 -0.68
N GLN A 67 2.92 -20.41 -1.23
CA GLN A 67 4.16 -20.32 -0.47
C GLN A 67 4.21 -19.03 0.34
N GLN A 68 5.11 -18.98 1.34
CA GLN A 68 5.38 -17.77 2.08
C GLN A 68 5.83 -16.66 1.12
N GLN A 69 5.12 -15.53 1.16
CA GLN A 69 5.43 -14.40 0.30
C GLN A 69 6.68 -13.66 0.78
N VAL A 70 7.58 -13.38 -0.15
CA VAL A 70 8.81 -12.62 0.08
C VAL A 70 8.62 -11.23 -0.53
N TRP A 71 8.71 -10.20 0.32
CA TRP A 71 8.67 -8.82 -0.16
C TRP A 71 10.00 -8.41 -0.78
N HIS A 72 9.98 -7.91 -2.02
CA HIS A 72 11.19 -7.53 -2.75
C HIS A 72 11.97 -6.37 -2.11
N GLY A 73 11.30 -5.50 -1.34
CA GLY A 73 11.95 -4.43 -0.57
C GLY A 73 12.43 -3.22 -1.36
N VAL A 74 12.08 -3.12 -2.65
CA VAL A 74 12.47 -1.98 -3.50
C VAL A 74 11.70 -0.75 -3.05
N GLU A 75 12.41 0.35 -2.80
CA GLU A 75 11.84 1.61 -2.32
C GLU A 75 11.51 2.55 -3.49
N THR A 76 10.21 2.70 -3.78
CA THR A 76 9.70 3.56 -4.86
C THR A 76 9.21 4.92 -4.36
N LYS A 77 9.19 5.16 -3.06
CA LYS A 77 8.85 6.47 -2.46
C LYS A 77 9.96 7.48 -2.67
N MET A 78 9.69 8.75 -2.36
CA MET A 78 10.73 9.77 -2.30
C MET A 78 11.83 9.41 -1.28
N MET A 79 13.07 9.74 -1.58
CA MET A 79 14.23 9.51 -0.72
C MET A 79 15.18 10.73 -0.81
N PRO A 80 15.46 11.44 0.30
CA PRO A 80 14.82 11.26 1.61
C PRO A 80 13.34 11.66 1.58
N VAL A 81 12.58 11.11 2.51
CA VAL A 81 11.24 11.62 2.86
C VAL A 81 11.35 12.95 3.62
N PHE A 82 10.25 13.67 3.74
CA PHE A 82 10.17 14.80 4.67
C PHE A 82 10.07 14.30 6.11
N GLU A 83 10.47 15.15 7.06
CA GLU A 83 10.27 14.90 8.48
C GLU A 83 8.76 14.87 8.77
N GLU A 84 8.30 13.80 9.40
CA GLU A 84 6.94 13.75 9.94
C GLU A 84 6.90 14.39 11.31
N LYS A 85 6.00 15.34 11.51
CA LYS A 85 5.87 16.02 12.80
C LYS A 85 4.49 16.63 13.01
N VAL A 86 4.13 16.76 14.28
CA VAL A 86 3.02 17.61 14.70
C VAL A 86 3.51 19.05 14.75
N LEU A 87 2.78 19.95 14.11
CA LEU A 87 3.03 21.38 14.09
C LEU A 87 2.16 22.10 15.12
N GLU A 88 0.92 21.62 15.30
CA GLU A 88 -0.04 22.15 16.26
C GLU A 88 -0.99 21.03 16.72
N HIS A 89 -1.43 21.09 17.98
CA HIS A 89 -2.53 20.29 18.52
C HIS A 89 -3.53 21.22 19.19
N LYS A 90 -4.75 21.27 18.66
CA LYS A 90 -5.79 22.16 19.15
C LYS A 90 -7.17 21.66 18.75
N ASP A 91 -8.18 21.90 19.59
CA ASP A 91 -9.60 21.70 19.27
C ASP A 91 -9.92 20.28 18.71
N GLY A 92 -9.29 19.24 19.24
CA GLY A 92 -9.50 17.85 18.80
C GLY A 92 -8.78 17.46 17.51
N HIS A 93 -7.83 18.28 17.04
CA HIS A 93 -7.15 18.09 15.76
C HIS A 93 -5.64 18.31 15.86
N TYR A 94 -4.89 17.55 15.06
CA TYR A 94 -3.48 17.81 14.79
C TYR A 94 -3.34 18.50 13.44
N ILE A 95 -2.52 19.56 13.39
CA ILE A 95 -1.88 20.02 12.16
C ILE A 95 -0.53 19.32 12.07
N VAL A 96 -0.29 18.56 11.01
CA VAL A 96 0.90 17.74 10.83
C VAL A 96 1.58 18.01 9.51
N GLN A 97 2.91 17.85 9.48
CA GLN A 97 3.65 17.65 8.25
C GLN A 97 3.78 16.14 7.99
N ASP A 98 3.38 15.68 6.80
CA ASP A 98 3.47 14.27 6.41
C ASP A 98 4.84 13.92 5.80
N TRP A 99 5.08 12.63 5.55
CA TRP A 99 6.34 12.16 4.97
C TRP A 99 6.56 12.61 3.52
N MET A 100 5.53 13.10 2.83
CA MET A 100 5.62 13.69 1.50
C MET A 100 5.84 15.21 1.54
N GLY A 101 5.77 15.85 2.70
CA GLY A 101 5.96 17.29 2.91
C GLY A 101 4.67 18.10 2.94
N ASN A 102 3.49 17.46 2.90
CA ASN A 102 2.21 18.15 2.96
C ASN A 102 1.88 18.59 4.39
N ILE A 103 1.21 19.73 4.52
CA ILE A 103 0.64 20.20 5.78
C ILE A 103 -0.84 19.85 5.77
N THR A 104 -1.23 18.96 6.66
CA THR A 104 -2.61 18.44 6.76
C THR A 104 -3.16 18.52 8.16
N GLU A 105 -4.47 18.68 8.27
CA GLU A 105 -5.23 18.59 9.50
C GLU A 105 -5.94 17.24 9.56
N ILE A 106 -5.79 16.55 10.69
CA ILE A 106 -6.42 15.26 11.02
C ILE A 106 -7.02 15.32 12.42
N SER A 107 -8.03 14.49 12.69
CA SER A 107 -8.52 14.28 14.05
C SER A 107 -7.41 13.75 14.95
N ASP A 108 -7.37 14.20 16.20
CA ASP A 108 -6.39 13.77 17.20
C ASP A 108 -6.62 12.35 17.74
N GLU A 109 -7.67 11.67 17.28
CA GLU A 109 -7.85 10.21 17.42
C GLU A 109 -6.80 9.41 16.63
N PHE A 110 -6.11 10.04 15.68
CA PHE A 110 -5.08 9.43 14.85
C PHE A 110 -3.73 10.12 15.02
N ASP A 111 -2.65 9.32 15.09
CA ASP A 111 -1.29 9.86 15.03
C ASP A 111 -0.79 10.04 13.58
N VAL A 112 0.34 10.74 13.41
CA VAL A 112 0.93 11.01 12.07
C VAL A 112 1.32 9.74 11.29
N THR A 113 1.43 8.57 11.93
CA THR A 113 1.70 7.32 11.21
C THR A 113 0.48 6.81 10.46
N TYR A 114 -0.73 7.25 10.81
CA TYR A 114 -1.98 6.90 10.11
C TYR A 114 -2.08 7.56 8.73
N ILE A 115 -1.27 8.57 8.45
CA ILE A 115 -1.22 9.19 7.12
C ILE A 115 -0.17 8.55 6.18
N ARG A 116 0.68 7.65 6.69
CA ARG A 116 1.68 6.89 5.90
C ARG A 116 1.05 5.84 4.99
N SER A 117 -0.03 5.22 5.44
CA SER A 117 -0.70 4.14 4.74
C SER A 117 -2.18 4.13 5.08
N ALA A 118 -2.94 3.35 4.31
CA ALA A 118 -4.37 3.24 4.42
C ALA A 118 -4.79 2.35 5.61
N LYS A 119 -4.32 2.66 6.84
CA LYS A 119 -4.61 1.88 8.06
C LYS A 119 -6.10 1.97 8.45
N ASP A 120 -6.63 3.19 8.46
CA ASP A 120 -8.02 3.48 8.81
C ASP A 120 -8.59 4.64 7.97
N PHE A 121 -9.83 5.05 8.26
CA PHE A 121 -10.57 6.12 7.58
C PHE A 121 -10.17 7.50 8.11
N VAL A 122 -8.96 7.94 7.75
CA VAL A 122 -8.45 9.25 8.15
C VAL A 122 -8.86 10.31 7.13
N THR A 123 -9.85 11.12 7.47
CA THR A 123 -10.18 12.32 6.68
C THR A 123 -9.10 13.37 6.90
N ARG A 124 -8.68 14.02 5.82
CA ARG A 124 -7.65 15.06 5.84
C ARG A 124 -8.21 16.35 5.28
N LYS A 125 -7.91 17.45 5.94
CA LYS A 125 -8.00 18.79 5.34
C LYS A 125 -6.59 19.24 4.98
N TRP A 126 -6.41 19.64 3.73
CA TRP A 126 -5.11 20.02 3.18
C TRP A 126 -4.92 21.52 3.35
N HIS A 127 -3.82 21.91 3.99
CA HIS A 127 -3.50 23.32 4.24
C HIS A 127 -2.42 23.83 3.30
N LYS A 128 -1.42 22.99 3.03
CA LYS A 128 -0.29 23.36 2.17
C LYS A 128 0.36 22.14 1.54
N PHE A 129 0.89 22.33 0.35
CA PHE A 129 1.62 21.33 -0.41
C PHE A 129 3.10 21.72 -0.52
N PRO A 130 4.02 20.76 -0.69
CA PRO A 130 5.46 21.02 -0.72
C PRO A 130 5.96 21.65 -2.03
N VAL A 131 5.14 21.65 -3.10
CA VAL A 131 5.49 22.24 -4.40
C VAL A 131 4.49 23.34 -4.73
N GLU A 132 4.92 24.60 -4.57
CA GLU A 132 4.13 25.80 -4.89
C GLU A 132 4.70 26.55 -6.11
N THR A 133 5.97 26.30 -6.43
CA THR A 133 6.70 26.97 -7.50
C THR A 133 7.43 25.99 -8.41
N ARG A 134 7.89 26.49 -9.57
CA ARG A 134 8.75 25.71 -10.46
C ARG A 134 10.07 25.31 -9.80
N ALA A 135 10.62 26.16 -8.92
CA ALA A 135 11.84 25.84 -8.20
C ALA A 135 11.63 24.67 -7.23
N ASP A 136 10.51 24.64 -6.51
CA ASP A 136 10.14 23.54 -5.61
C ASP A 136 9.99 22.22 -6.37
N PHE A 137 9.43 22.26 -7.58
CA PHE A 137 9.31 21.09 -8.44
C PHE A 137 10.68 20.52 -8.84
N GLU A 138 11.61 21.39 -9.25
CA GLU A 138 12.97 20.95 -9.58
C GLU A 138 13.72 20.43 -8.35
N ASP A 139 13.47 20.96 -7.15
CA ASP A 139 14.02 20.42 -5.91
C ASP A 139 13.41 19.05 -5.56
N MET A 140 12.09 18.91 -5.65
CA MET A 140 11.35 17.68 -5.35
C MET A 140 11.86 16.49 -6.18
N LYS A 141 12.18 16.72 -7.46
CA LYS A 141 12.74 15.69 -8.36
C LYS A 141 14.00 15.03 -7.82
N LYS A 142 14.83 15.75 -7.06
CA LYS A 142 16.08 15.21 -6.48
C LYS A 142 15.81 14.03 -5.55
N ARG A 143 14.61 13.94 -4.97
CA ARG A 143 14.20 12.84 -4.08
C ARG A 143 13.83 11.55 -4.83
N TYR A 144 13.80 11.58 -6.16
CA TYR A 144 13.36 10.47 -7.01
C TYR A 144 14.47 9.94 -7.92
N ASN A 145 15.74 10.05 -7.50
CA ASN A 145 16.85 9.42 -8.22
C ASN A 145 16.65 7.88 -8.28
N PRO A 146 16.49 7.28 -9.48
CA PRO A 146 16.34 5.83 -9.61
C PRO A 146 17.66 5.08 -9.37
N ASP A 147 18.80 5.74 -9.55
CA ASP A 147 20.13 5.14 -9.42
C ASP A 147 20.67 5.15 -7.97
N GLU A 148 19.88 5.65 -7.02
CA GLU A 148 20.23 5.64 -5.60
C GLU A 148 20.38 4.18 -5.10
N PRO A 149 21.57 3.72 -4.66
CA PRO A 149 21.75 2.33 -4.24
C PRO A 149 20.81 1.88 -3.13
N LYS A 150 20.40 2.80 -2.23
CA LYS A 150 19.43 2.51 -1.15
C LYS A 150 18.02 2.18 -1.64
N ARG A 151 17.73 2.32 -2.94
CA ARG A 151 16.48 1.82 -3.55
C ARG A 151 16.33 0.31 -3.38
N TYR A 152 17.44 -0.42 -3.22
CA TYR A 152 17.46 -1.86 -3.03
C TYR A 152 17.98 -2.19 -1.63
N PRO A 153 17.35 -3.14 -0.92
CA PRO A 153 17.87 -3.60 0.37
C PRO A 153 19.16 -4.41 0.17
N ALA A 154 20.01 -4.48 1.19
CA ALA A 154 21.28 -5.20 1.12
C ALA A 154 21.12 -6.70 0.75
N ASP A 155 19.99 -7.31 1.12
CA ASP A 155 19.65 -8.70 0.83
C ASP A 155 18.80 -8.89 -0.44
N PHE A 156 18.72 -7.88 -1.32
CA PHE A 156 17.85 -7.90 -2.51
C PHE A 156 18.07 -9.13 -3.40
N ALA A 157 19.32 -9.48 -3.69
CA ALA A 157 19.65 -10.63 -4.52
C ALA A 157 19.13 -11.96 -3.92
N GLU A 158 19.20 -12.11 -2.59
CA GLU A 158 18.69 -13.29 -1.89
C GLU A 158 17.16 -13.35 -1.94
N ARG A 159 16.49 -12.20 -1.81
CA ARG A 159 15.03 -12.11 -2.01
C ARG A 159 14.64 -12.53 -3.43
N VAL A 160 15.37 -12.06 -4.44
CA VAL A 160 15.13 -12.43 -5.85
C VAL A 160 15.28 -13.93 -6.08
N LYS A 161 16.32 -14.56 -5.51
CA LYS A 161 16.49 -16.03 -5.57
C LYS A 161 15.29 -16.76 -4.98
N LYS A 162 14.83 -16.36 -3.79
CA LYS A 162 13.65 -16.96 -3.14
C LYS A 162 12.36 -16.79 -3.97
N MET A 163 12.24 -15.69 -4.71
CA MET A 163 11.07 -15.42 -5.55
C MET A 163 11.09 -16.16 -6.90
N LYS A 164 12.18 -16.82 -7.29
CA LYS A 164 12.31 -17.44 -8.63
C LYS A 164 11.27 -18.54 -8.86
N ASP A 165 11.06 -19.41 -7.88
CA ASP A 165 10.20 -20.61 -7.99
C ASP A 165 8.88 -20.47 -7.20
N ARG A 166 8.40 -19.22 -7.10
CA ARG A 166 7.19 -18.86 -6.35
C ARG A 166 5.88 -19.25 -7.06
N ASP A 167 4.85 -19.49 -6.28
CA ASP A 167 3.47 -19.74 -6.73
C ASP A 167 2.54 -18.52 -6.58
N TYR A 168 3.06 -17.36 -6.13
CA TYR A 168 2.33 -16.10 -5.98
C TYR A 168 2.84 -15.00 -6.91
N VAL A 169 2.02 -13.97 -7.10
CA VAL A 169 2.38 -12.79 -7.89
C VAL A 169 3.24 -11.85 -7.05
N VAL A 170 4.29 -11.31 -7.67
CA VAL A 170 5.09 -10.23 -7.09
C VAL A 170 4.75 -8.98 -7.89
N SER A 171 4.34 -7.92 -7.20
CA SER A 171 4.04 -6.62 -7.78
C SER A 171 5.06 -5.60 -7.33
N ILE A 172 5.32 -4.60 -8.18
CA ILE A 172 6.01 -3.37 -7.84
C ILE A 172 4.99 -2.25 -8.03
N HIS A 173 4.88 -1.37 -7.04
CA HIS A 173 3.96 -0.24 -7.09
C HIS A 173 4.74 1.05 -7.35
N VAL A 174 4.30 1.81 -8.36
CA VAL A 174 4.80 3.15 -8.68
C VAL A 174 3.59 4.06 -8.84
N SER A 175 3.60 5.21 -8.18
CA SER A 175 2.55 6.21 -8.31
C SER A 175 2.48 6.70 -9.76
N GLY A 176 1.29 6.68 -10.36
CA GLY A 176 1.08 7.30 -11.67
C GLY A 176 1.31 8.82 -11.64
N PRO A 177 1.61 9.46 -12.78
CA PRO A 177 1.97 10.88 -12.83
C PRO A 177 0.94 11.80 -12.17
N PHE A 178 -0.36 11.60 -12.43
CA PHE A 178 -1.42 12.43 -11.84
C PHE A 178 -1.46 12.28 -10.32
N TRP A 179 -1.44 11.05 -9.81
CA TRP A 179 -1.43 10.80 -8.37
C TRP A 179 -0.20 11.44 -7.70
N GLN A 180 0.97 11.25 -8.30
CA GLN A 180 2.21 11.77 -7.73
C GLN A 180 2.24 13.29 -7.70
N LEU A 181 1.80 13.95 -8.78
CA LEU A 181 1.75 15.41 -8.85
C LEU A 181 0.68 15.98 -7.91
N ARG A 182 -0.48 15.32 -7.77
CA ARG A 182 -1.53 15.73 -6.84
C ARG A 182 -1.02 15.77 -5.41
N GLU A 183 -0.22 14.78 -5.01
CA GLU A 183 0.42 14.76 -3.68
C GLU A 183 1.51 15.83 -3.51
N TRP A 184 2.01 16.44 -4.60
CA TRP A 184 3.05 17.48 -4.54
C TRP A 184 2.51 18.90 -4.55
N CYS A 185 1.46 19.17 -5.32
CA CYS A 185 0.95 20.53 -5.54
C CYS A 185 -0.56 20.68 -5.31
N GLY A 186 -1.28 19.61 -4.94
CA GLY A 186 -2.72 19.62 -4.76
C GLY A 186 -3.51 19.43 -6.06
N PHE A 187 -4.83 19.47 -5.95
CA PHE A 187 -5.72 19.27 -7.10
C PHE A 187 -5.91 20.52 -7.94
N GLU A 188 -6.15 21.68 -7.31
CA GLU A 188 -6.49 22.92 -8.03
C GLU A 188 -5.40 23.35 -9.03
N PRO A 189 -4.09 23.25 -8.73
CA PRO A 189 -3.05 23.63 -9.69
C PRO A 189 -2.85 22.64 -10.86
N LEU A 190 -3.51 21.47 -10.85
CA LEU A 190 -3.37 20.43 -11.87
C LEU A 190 -4.49 20.43 -12.92
N CYS A 191 -5.54 21.22 -12.72
CA CYS A 191 -6.74 21.26 -13.54
C CYS A 191 -6.84 22.57 -14.34
#